data_AF-E1ARF7-F1
#
_entry.id   AF-E1ARF7-F1
#
_cell.length_a   1.000
_cell.length_b   1.000
_cell.length_c   1.000
_cell.angle_alpha   90.00
_cell.angle_beta   90.00
_cell.angle_gamma   90.00
#
_symmetry.space_group_name_H-M   'P 1'
#
loop_
_entity.id
_entity.type
_entity.pdbx_description
1 polymer ?
#
loop_
_entity_poly.entity_id
_entity_poly.type
_entity_poly.pdbx_seq_one_letter_code
_entity_poly.pdbx_strand_id
1 'polypeptide(L)'
;RTPFVIGIAGSVAVGKSTVARLLRELLGRSPRRPVVDLVTTDGFLYPNRVLEERELLSRKGFPESYDRKALLRFVVDVKSGMPEVTAPVYSHVTYDIVPNQQLVVRQPDILIIEGLNVLQPPRRRSSGTMG
;
A
#
# COMPACT_ATOMS: atom_id res chain seq x y z
N ARG A 1 20.03 3.79 4.41
CA ARG A 1 19.93 2.34 4.77
C ARG A 1 18.70 1.79 4.07
N THR A 2 18.78 0.60 3.45
CA THR A 2 17.65 0.05 2.69
C THR A 2 16.69 -0.69 3.63
N PRO A 3 15.39 -0.33 3.67
CA PRO A 3 14.39 -1.01 4.50
C PRO A 3 14.13 -2.44 4.01
N PHE A 4 13.80 -3.33 4.94
CA PHE A 4 13.23 -4.64 4.61
C PHE A 4 11.73 -4.49 4.35
N VAL A 5 11.21 -5.04 3.25
CA VAL A 5 9.80 -4.89 2.87
C VAL A 5 9.07 -6.24 3.01
N ILE A 6 7.95 -6.23 3.72
CA ILE A 6 7.07 -7.39 3.91
C ILE A 6 5.75 -7.11 3.21
N GLY A 7 5.38 -7.96 2.25
CA GLY A 7 4.08 -7.92 1.58
C GLY A 7 3.09 -8.89 2.21
N ILE A 8 1.89 -8.42 2.54
CA ILE A 8 0.78 -9.24 3.04
C ILE A 8 -0.37 -9.15 2.05
N ALA A 9 -0.70 -10.28 1.41
CA ALA A 9 -1.77 -10.38 0.43
C ALA A 9 -2.81 -11.45 0.82
N GLY A 10 -3.93 -11.45 0.11
CA GLY A 10 -5.08 -12.32 0.39
C GLY A 10 -6.41 -11.63 0.11
N SER A 11 -7.51 -12.37 0.14
CA SER A 11 -8.85 -11.87 -0.20
C SER A 11 -9.36 -10.79 0.78
N VAL A 12 -10.45 -10.11 0.41
CA VAL A 12 -11.21 -9.26 1.33
C VAL A 12 -11.68 -10.09 2.53
N ALA A 13 -11.71 -9.48 3.72
CA ALA A 13 -12.16 -10.09 4.98
C ALA A 13 -11.37 -11.31 5.51
N VAL A 14 -10.30 -11.78 4.85
CA VAL A 14 -9.48 -12.92 5.33
C VAL A 14 -8.60 -12.61 6.56
N GLY A 15 -8.64 -11.38 7.07
CA GLY A 15 -7.88 -10.99 8.28
C GLY A 15 -6.50 -10.37 8.05
N LYS A 16 -6.17 -9.96 6.82
CA LYS A 16 -4.87 -9.35 6.47
C LYS A 16 -4.44 -8.22 7.40
N SER A 17 -5.31 -7.22 7.61
CA SER A 17 -4.98 -6.06 8.43
C SER A 17 -4.79 -6.43 9.91
N THR A 18 -5.46 -7.48 10.39
CA THR A 18 -5.25 -8.03 11.73
C THR A 18 -3.86 -8.63 11.86
N VAL A 19 -3.46 -9.48 10.91
CA VAL A 19 -2.12 -10.08 10.88
C VAL A 19 -1.03 -9.00 10.72
N ALA A 20 -1.25 -8.01 9.85
CA ALA A 20 -0.30 -6.93 9.61
C ALA A 20 -0.05 -6.08 10.87
N ARG A 21 -1.11 -5.73 11.61
CA ARG A 21 -1.00 -5.00 12.88
C ARG A 21 -0.32 -5.84 13.96
N LEU A 22 -0.67 -7.12 14.07
CA LEU A 22 -0.02 -8.02 15.02
C LEU A 22 1.48 -8.18 14.71
N LEU A 23 1.82 -8.39 13.44
CA LEU A 23 3.22 -8.51 13.00
C LEU A 23 4.02 -7.25 13.28
N ARG A 24 3.45 -6.06 13.00
CA ARG A 24 4.07 -4.77 13.36
C ARG A 24 4.40 -4.71 14.86
N GLU A 25 3.44 -5.06 15.71
CA GLU A 25 3.61 -5.02 17.16
C GLU A 25 4.70 -6.00 17.64
N LEU A 26 4.67 -7.23 17.14
CA LEU A 26 5.64 -8.26 17.51
C LEU A 26 7.08 -7.87 17.07
N LEU A 27 7.22 -7.34 15.86
CA LEU A 27 8.52 -6.91 15.34
C LEU A 27 9.05 -5.67 16.09
N GLY A 28 8.19 -4.69 16.39
CA GLY A 28 8.57 -3.48 17.12
C GLY A 28 9.03 -3.75 18.56
N ARG A 29 8.52 -4.83 19.19
CA ARG A 29 8.93 -5.27 20.54
C ARG A 29 10.17 -6.14 20.57
N SER A 30 10.77 -6.47 19.43
CA SER A 30 12.01 -7.23 19.35
C SER A 30 13.14 -6.55 20.14
N PRO A 31 14.13 -7.27 20.69
CA PRO A 31 15.27 -6.67 21.40
C PRO A 31 16.03 -5.62 20.59
N ARG A 32 16.04 -5.76 19.25
CA ARG A 32 16.66 -4.78 18.33
C ARG A 32 15.84 -3.51 18.12
N ARG A 33 14.57 -3.49 18.56
CA ARG A 33 13.60 -2.39 18.43
C ARG A 33 13.63 -1.68 17.06
N PRO A 34 13.45 -2.41 15.95
CA PRO A 34 13.41 -1.80 14.63
C PRO A 34 12.23 -0.82 14.51
N VAL A 35 12.40 0.25 13.75
CA VAL A 35 11.28 1.11 13.32
C VAL A 35 10.45 0.33 12.29
N VAL A 36 9.18 0.05 12.63
CA VAL A 36 8.26 -0.72 11.78
C VAL A 36 7.05 0.11 11.40
N ASP A 37 6.96 0.42 10.11
CA ASP A 37 5.81 1.12 9.52
C ASP A 37 4.88 0.14 8.79
N LEU A 38 3.59 0.46 8.80
CA LEU A 38 2.53 -0.30 8.14
C LEU A 38 1.76 0.62 7.20
N VAL A 39 1.66 0.23 5.94
CA VAL A 39 0.91 0.93 4.89
C VAL A 39 -0.07 -0.04 4.25
N THR A 40 -1.31 0.41 4.01
CA THR A 40 -2.30 -0.36 3.26
C THR A 40 -2.32 0.10 1.80
N THR A 41 -2.57 -0.81 0.86
CA THR A 41 -2.70 -0.42 -0.56
C THR A 41 -3.97 0.38 -0.83
N ASP A 42 -4.95 0.34 0.06
CA ASP A 42 -6.23 1.05 -0.09
C ASP A 42 -6.03 2.56 -0.18
N GLY A 43 -4.98 3.10 0.43
CA GLY A 43 -4.54 4.49 0.26
C GLY A 43 -4.16 4.85 -1.19
N PHE A 44 -3.96 3.86 -2.06
CA PHE A 44 -3.65 4.05 -3.47
C PHE A 44 -4.83 3.76 -4.38
N LEU A 45 -6.04 3.58 -3.83
CA LEU A 45 -7.26 3.65 -4.63
C LEU A 45 -7.41 5.06 -5.21
N TYR A 46 -7.96 5.17 -6.41
CA TYR A 46 -8.44 6.48 -6.86
C TYR A 46 -9.58 6.96 -5.95
N PRO A 47 -9.69 8.28 -5.68
CA PRO A 47 -10.83 8.84 -4.98
C PRO A 47 -12.15 8.47 -5.67
N ASN A 48 -13.25 8.36 -4.92
CA ASN A 48 -14.55 7.92 -5.45
C ASN A 48 -14.99 8.75 -6.66
N ARG A 49 -14.79 10.07 -6.63
CA ARG A 49 -15.06 10.96 -7.77
C ARG A 49 -14.38 10.48 -9.06
N VAL A 50 -13.11 10.10 -8.98
CA VAL A 50 -12.34 9.61 -10.14
C VAL A 50 -12.79 8.21 -10.56
N LEU A 51 -13.20 7.37 -9.61
CA LEU A 51 -13.78 6.06 -9.91
C LEU A 51 -15.14 6.18 -10.60
N GLU A 52 -15.98 7.13 -10.19
CA GLU A 52 -17.28 7.44 -10.81
C GLU A 52 -17.10 7.97 -12.23
N GLU A 53 -16.23 8.96 -12.43
CA GLU A 53 -15.89 9.52 -13.74
C GLU A 53 -15.37 8.46 -14.73
N ARG A 54 -14.81 7.35 -14.22
CA ARG A 54 -14.27 6.24 -15.01
C ARG A 54 -15.18 5.01 -15.07
N GLU A 55 -16.37 5.06 -14.46
CA GLU A 55 -17.29 3.92 -14.35
C GLU A 55 -16.67 2.69 -13.66
N LEU A 56 -15.73 2.92 -12.72
CA LEU A 56 -14.98 1.89 -11.99
C LEU A 56 -15.45 1.69 -10.55
N LEU A 57 -16.48 2.40 -10.08
CA LEU A 57 -16.92 2.31 -8.69
C LEU A 57 -17.34 0.89 -8.29
N SER A 58 -18.05 0.17 -9.18
CA SER A 58 -18.42 -1.24 -8.99
C SER A 58 -17.23 -2.20 -9.01
N ARG A 59 -16.08 -1.75 -9.52
CA ARG A 59 -14.82 -2.48 -9.61
C ARG A 59 -13.79 -1.98 -8.59
N LYS A 60 -14.23 -1.24 -7.57
CA LYS A 60 -13.36 -0.81 -6.47
C LYS A 60 -12.74 -2.05 -5.79
N GLY A 61 -11.41 -2.05 -5.69
CA GLY A 61 -10.63 -3.21 -5.23
C GLY A 61 -9.99 -4.02 -6.35
N PHE A 62 -10.42 -3.87 -7.61
CA PHE A 62 -9.76 -4.46 -8.78
C PHE A 62 -8.54 -3.62 -9.23
N PRO A 63 -7.56 -4.20 -9.95
CA PRO A 63 -6.28 -3.53 -10.29
C PRO A 63 -6.41 -2.14 -10.92
N GLU A 64 -7.44 -1.90 -11.71
CA GLU A 64 -7.76 -0.66 -12.42
C GLU A 64 -8.30 0.45 -11.52
N SER A 65 -8.81 0.11 -10.34
CA SER A 65 -9.27 1.07 -9.34
C SER A 65 -8.13 1.71 -8.53
N TYR A 66 -6.89 1.26 -8.72
CA TYR A 66 -5.70 1.77 -8.02
C TYR A 66 -4.80 2.62 -8.92
N ASP A 67 -4.20 3.65 -8.34
CA ASP A 67 -3.01 4.29 -8.88
C ASP A 67 -1.76 3.43 -8.58
N ARG A 68 -1.58 2.40 -9.42
CA ARG A 68 -0.42 1.49 -9.33
C ARG A 68 0.92 2.20 -9.56
N LYS A 69 0.93 3.31 -10.30
CA LYS A 69 2.16 4.08 -10.53
C LYS A 69 2.57 4.78 -9.23
N ALA A 70 1.62 5.39 -8.53
CA ALA A 70 1.85 5.98 -7.22
C ALA A 70 2.30 4.94 -6.19
N LEU A 71 1.67 3.76 -6.15
CA LEU A 71 2.08 2.66 -5.26
C LEU A 71 3.52 2.19 -5.56
N LEU A 72 3.86 1.95 -6.83
CA LEU A 72 5.21 1.55 -7.22
C LEU A 72 6.23 2.62 -6.84
N ARG A 73 5.93 3.88 -7.13
CA ARG A 73 6.80 5.02 -6.78
C ARG A 73 7.02 5.10 -5.28
N PHE A 74 5.98 4.96 -4.47
CA PHE A 74 6.09 4.92 -3.02
C PHE A 74 7.07 3.83 -2.54
N VAL A 75 6.94 2.60 -3.04
CA VAL A 75 7.84 1.49 -2.67
C VAL A 75 9.27 1.75 -3.11
N VAL A 76 9.47 2.29 -4.32
CA VAL A 76 10.79 2.64 -4.85
C VAL A 76 11.43 3.75 -4.02
N ASP A 77 10.71 4.82 -3.69
CA ASP A 77 11.23 5.95 -2.92
C ASP A 77 11.64 5.51 -1.51
N VAL A 78 10.84 4.64 -0.86
CA VAL A 78 11.20 4.07 0.45
C VAL A 78 12.43 3.16 0.35
N LYS A 79 12.50 2.28 -0.66
CA LYS A 79 13.68 1.40 -0.86
C LYS A 79 14.95 2.17 -1.21
N SER A 80 14.81 3.30 -1.90
CA SER A 80 15.91 4.21 -2.21
C SER A 80 16.45 4.93 -0.96
N GLY A 81 15.77 4.80 0.18
CA GLY A 81 16.20 5.39 1.44
C GLY A 81 15.93 6.89 1.52
N MET A 82 14.93 7.40 0.80
CA MET A 82 14.49 8.79 0.92
C MET A 82 14.18 9.14 2.39
N PRO A 83 14.56 10.34 2.89
CA PRO A 83 14.34 10.72 4.28
C PRO A 83 12.87 10.68 4.72
N GLU A 84 11.98 11.02 3.79
CA GLU A 84 10.55 11.12 4.02
C GLU A 84 9.80 10.73 2.74
N VAL A 85 8.83 9.84 2.87
CA VAL A 85 7.96 9.42 1.76
C VAL A 85 6.52 9.40 2.27
N THR A 86 5.59 9.92 1.48
CA THR A 86 4.19 10.03 1.86
C THR A 86 3.31 9.06 1.09
N ALA A 87 2.28 8.51 1.75
CA ALA A 87 1.21 7.74 1.12
C ALA A 87 -0.15 8.40 1.41
N PRO A 88 -1.14 8.36 0.50
CA PRO A 88 -2.47 8.86 0.80
C PRO A 88 -3.17 7.98 1.84
N VAL A 89 -4.11 8.57 2.57
CA VAL A 89 -4.87 7.86 3.62
C VAL A 89 -6.24 7.47 3.09
N TYR A 90 -6.60 6.20 3.27
CA TYR A 90 -7.95 5.69 3.00
C TYR A 90 -8.73 5.54 4.31
N SER A 91 -10.00 5.92 4.31
CA SER A 91 -10.90 5.77 5.45
C SER A 91 -11.95 4.71 5.16
N HIS A 92 -11.99 3.67 5.98
CA HIS A 92 -13.09 2.69 5.96
C HIS A 92 -14.38 3.22 6.60
N VAL A 93 -14.37 4.43 7.18
CA VAL A 93 -15.59 5.09 7.70
C VAL A 93 -16.30 5.82 6.57
N THR A 94 -15.56 6.61 5.79
CA THR A 94 -16.11 7.36 4.64
C THR A 94 -16.05 6.57 3.34
N TYR A 95 -15.41 5.39 3.35
CA TYR A 95 -15.16 4.56 2.18
C TYR A 95 -14.52 5.36 1.02
N ASP A 96 -13.56 6.23 1.32
CA ASP A 96 -12.85 7.04 0.31
C ASP A 96 -11.45 7.47 0.79
N ILE A 97 -10.66 8.00 -0.14
CA ILE A 97 -9.42 8.72 0.17
C ILE A 97 -9.75 9.98 0.98
N VAL A 98 -9.03 10.19 2.07
CA VAL A 98 -9.21 11.36 2.93
C VAL A 98 -8.46 12.56 2.32
N PRO A 99 -9.15 13.63 1.92
CA PRO A 99 -8.51 14.78 1.31
C PRO A 99 -7.47 15.42 2.24
N ASN A 100 -6.33 15.79 1.67
CA ASN A 100 -5.23 16.49 2.36
C ASN A 100 -4.60 15.72 3.54
N GLN A 101 -4.94 14.44 3.74
CA GLN A 101 -4.27 13.58 4.71
C GLN A 101 -3.26 12.66 4.03
N GLN A 102 -2.09 12.58 4.65
CA GLN A 102 -1.02 11.70 4.21
C GLN A 102 -0.42 10.98 5.42
N LEU A 103 -0.10 9.72 5.21
CA LEU A 103 0.76 8.95 6.09
C LEU A 103 2.21 9.24 5.71
N VAL A 104 3.02 9.62 6.70
CA VAL A 104 4.44 9.92 6.51
C VAL A 104 5.28 8.74 6.97
N VAL A 105 6.14 8.23 6.09
CA VAL A 105 7.11 7.15 6.35
C VAL A 105 8.52 7.73 6.38
N ARG A 106 9.23 7.53 7.48
CA ARG A 106 10.57 8.13 7.72
C ARG A 106 11.61 7.03 7.89
N GLN A 107 12.24 6.62 6.78
CA GLN A 107 13.33 5.63 6.73
C GLN A 107 13.16 4.44 7.71
N PRO A 108 12.06 3.65 7.60
CA PRO A 108 11.83 2.55 8.53
C PRO A 108 12.92 1.48 8.39
N ASP A 109 13.13 0.68 9.44
CA ASP A 109 13.92 -0.54 9.30
C ASP A 109 13.12 -1.61 8.54
N ILE A 110 11.80 -1.67 8.80
CA ILE A 110 10.87 -2.61 8.19
C ILE A 110 9.62 -1.85 7.72
N LEU A 111 9.27 -2.03 6.45
CA LEU A 111 8.00 -1.57 5.89
C LEU A 111 7.09 -2.78 5.64
N ILE A 112 5.93 -2.80 6.28
CA ILE A 112 4.85 -3.76 6.01
C ILE A 112 3.88 -3.10 5.04
N ILE A 113 3.60 -3.77 3.91
CA ILE A 113 2.60 -3.36 2.93
C ILE A 113 1.52 -4.43 2.87
N GLU A 114 0.28 -4.06 3.16
CA GLU A 114 -0.86 -4.98 3.16
C GLU A 114 -1.91 -4.58 2.12
N GLY A 115 -2.44 -5.56 1.39
CA GLY A 115 -3.50 -5.29 0.42
C GLY A 115 -3.83 -6.44 -0.52
N LEU A 116 -4.91 -6.28 -1.29
CA LEU A 116 -5.36 -7.29 -2.26
C LEU A 116 -4.34 -7.53 -3.37
N ASN A 117 -3.62 -6.48 -3.77
CA ASN A 117 -2.86 -6.44 -5.02
C ASN A 117 -1.34 -6.51 -4.82
N VAL A 118 -0.86 -6.75 -3.59
CA VAL A 118 0.57 -6.70 -3.26
C VAL A 118 1.39 -7.76 -4.01
N LEU A 119 0.78 -8.89 -4.37
CA LEU A 119 1.42 -9.98 -5.12
C LEU A 119 0.91 -10.12 -6.56
N GLN A 120 0.19 -9.13 -7.08
CA GLN A 120 -0.27 -9.20 -8.46
C GLN A 120 0.91 -9.12 -9.43
N PRO A 121 0.99 -10.03 -10.41
CA PRO A 121 2.06 -9.97 -11.40
C PRO A 121 1.93 -8.70 -12.26
N PRO A 122 3.04 -8.20 -12.82
CA PRO A 122 3.03 -7.13 -13.80
C PRO A 122 2.09 -7.47 -14.97
N ARG A 123 1.30 -6.49 -15.46
CA ARG A 123 0.46 -6.71 -16.66
C ARG A 123 1.41 -6.95 -17.83
N ARG A 124 1.21 -8.07 -18.54
CA ARG A 124 1.83 -8.26 -19.86
C ARG A 124 1.38 -7.12 -20.77
N ARG A 125 2.34 -6.36 -21.32
CA ARG A 125 2.03 -5.43 -22.42
C ARG A 125 1.52 -6.26 -23.59
N SER A 126 0.65 -5.68 -24.42
CA SER A 126 0.21 -6.31 -25.68
C SER A 126 1.40 -6.68 -26.60
N SER A 127 2.57 -6.09 -26.38
CA SER A 127 3.84 -6.38 -27.05
C SER A 127 4.63 -7.58 -26.50
N GLY A 128 4.12 -8.31 -25.50
CA GLY A 128 4.81 -9.46 -24.89
C GLY A 128 5.94 -9.12 -23.90
N THR A 129 6.20 -7.84 -23.65
CA THR A 129 7.22 -7.38 -22.70
C THR A 129 6.61 -7.18 -21.30
N MET A 130 7.31 -7.62 -20.25
CA MET A 130 6.91 -7.37 -18.85
C MET A 130 7.20 -5.92 -18.45
N GLY A 131 6.33 -5.30 -17.66
CA GLY A 131 6.49 -3.93 -17.15
C GLY A 131 5.77 -3.68 -15.85
#